data_AF-A0A0R2C665-F1
#
_entry.id   AF-A0A0R2C665-F1
#
_cell.length_a   1.000
_cell.length_b   1.000
_cell.length_c   1.000
_cell.angle_alpha   90.00
_cell.angle_beta   90.00
_cell.angle_gamma   90.00
#
_symmetry.space_group_name_H-M   'P 1'
#
loop_
_entity.id
_entity.type
_entity.pdbx_description
1 polymer ?
#
loop_
_entity_poly.entity_id
_entity_poly.type
_entity_poly.pdbx_seq_one_letter_code
_entity_poly.pdbx_strand_id
1 'polypeptide(L)'
;MVETASDYLQRLGKFFHDIRVGRGVTLRAAAGNWSASTLSRFEHGEQDISAVKAVDLMARLGLEDTDFLAFYEAQPGNFPLTVLDDALAHNVKSVVKRRKAYFVEHPEHNTLTQLAAVLLDAAEHWGQPDFRFSDAQEQCLADRLALPEHYMMLEISILKVVGGPASHELLTLLWQRIERLGPKWPLYGIRLLMVWLGAIMDRDISLVDAIEAKLKPIFTHYWDNKFTLEYLPNWTYGEAAVRWLREPTVANEARVHQMVDDLMVMGGVDDARWFKNMFARMQHARVYHNYSIVDHPMTMTASHTIGELLRNQRQYFGLTLHDISQEFSVSALRRFETGDTQLAFGGLTRLLGALGLQPSQFFTYLGRTDNHPLGVIGLRAAYVKLSQFAPSIRYPGPMAVCQQFELEVQDKPTSILREQMFILYTLAGVGDPPTMRRDADRVFALLMQSDLWKIMELMAVQALGSWLTPAQMIPLFQHGRRILDNSPQFLLGRGHFFDGLNRSLVRLVKADNKEDAHEFLQQLDWLPHGQNASPEAWTAIGSWLLALMLVDGDAKAAADCRVFLKRTRRVGHLDAIDTLKQLWSGLVPTDFFA
;
A
#
# COMPACT_ATOMS: atom_id res chain seq x y z
N MET A 1 -20.54 18.85 -9.61
CA MET A 1 -19.75 19.71 -10.51
C MET A 1 -18.75 18.80 -11.17
N VAL A 2 -18.73 18.76 -12.50
CA VAL A 2 -17.69 18.09 -13.29
C VAL A 2 -16.41 18.88 -13.06
N GLU A 3 -15.31 18.22 -12.74
CA GLU A 3 -14.03 18.90 -12.56
C GLU A 3 -13.49 19.31 -13.94
N THR A 4 -13.12 20.58 -14.12
CA THR A 4 -12.54 21.02 -15.39
C THR A 4 -11.05 20.65 -15.48
N ALA A 5 -10.50 20.59 -16.69
CA ALA A 5 -9.06 20.42 -16.90
C ALA A 5 -8.22 21.49 -16.15
N SER A 6 -8.76 22.70 -16.04
CA SER A 6 -8.16 23.80 -15.29
C SER A 6 -8.13 23.53 -13.78
N ASP A 7 -9.22 22.99 -13.22
CA ASP A 7 -9.29 22.65 -11.79
C ASP A 7 -8.30 21.54 -11.44
N TYR A 8 -8.20 20.51 -12.30
CA TYR A 8 -7.24 19.43 -12.12
C TYR A 8 -5.80 19.95 -12.10
N LEU A 9 -5.44 20.76 -13.09
CA LEU A 9 -4.09 21.30 -13.20
C LEU A 9 -3.76 22.22 -12.02
N GLN A 10 -4.72 22.98 -11.51
CA GLN A 10 -4.57 23.77 -10.30
C GLN A 10 -4.31 22.91 -9.05
N ARG A 11 -5.07 21.82 -8.86
CA ARG A 11 -4.83 20.90 -7.72
C ARG A 11 -3.49 20.17 -7.85
N LEU A 12 -3.12 19.77 -9.07
CA LEU A 12 -1.83 19.14 -9.35
C LEU A 12 -0.67 20.10 -9.07
N GLY A 13 -0.75 21.32 -9.58
CA GLY A 13 0.24 22.37 -9.31
C GLY A 13 0.39 22.64 -7.82
N LYS A 14 -0.73 22.78 -7.12
CA LYS A 14 -0.77 22.98 -5.66
C LYS A 14 -0.11 21.82 -4.90
N PHE A 15 -0.32 20.57 -5.33
CA PHE A 15 0.33 19.41 -4.70
C PHE A 15 1.87 19.54 -4.72
N PHE A 16 2.46 19.91 -5.86
CA PHE A 16 3.92 20.12 -5.95
C PHE A 16 4.37 21.35 -5.17
N HIS A 17 3.58 22.43 -5.22
CA HIS A 17 3.86 23.66 -4.49
C HIS A 17 3.96 23.41 -2.98
N ASP A 18 2.94 22.78 -2.40
CA ASP A 18 2.83 22.55 -0.97
C ASP A 18 3.99 21.69 -0.45
N ILE A 19 4.38 20.66 -1.21
CA ILE A 19 5.53 19.80 -0.89
C ILE A 19 6.84 20.58 -1.00
N ARG A 20 7.03 21.34 -2.08
CA ARG A 20 8.24 22.13 -2.29
C ARG A 20 8.44 23.15 -1.16
N VAL A 21 7.39 23.89 -0.82
CA VAL A 21 7.41 24.89 0.25
C VAL A 21 7.58 24.23 1.61
N GLY A 22 6.87 23.13 1.88
CA GLY A 22 6.98 22.36 3.13
C GLY A 22 8.38 21.80 3.37
N ARG A 23 9.12 21.46 2.31
CA ARG A 23 10.53 21.02 2.37
C ARG A 23 11.55 22.16 2.33
N GLY A 24 11.09 23.42 2.34
CA GLY A 24 11.95 24.60 2.28
C GLY A 24 12.76 24.72 0.98
N VAL A 25 12.30 24.09 -0.11
CA VAL A 25 13.00 24.09 -1.39
C VAL A 25 12.60 25.35 -2.18
N THR A 26 13.59 26.11 -2.64
CA THR A 26 13.32 27.30 -3.47
C THR A 26 12.82 26.91 -4.87
N LEU A 27 12.03 27.77 -5.50
CA LEU A 27 11.60 27.57 -6.90
C LEU A 27 12.79 27.31 -7.84
N ARG A 28 13.89 28.03 -7.67
CA ARG A 28 15.09 27.86 -8.51
C ARG A 28 15.76 26.50 -8.28
N ALA A 29 15.86 26.04 -7.04
CA ALA A 29 16.44 24.73 -6.73
C ALA A 29 15.58 23.58 -7.27
N ALA A 30 14.25 23.69 -7.16
CA ALA A 30 13.32 22.70 -7.71
C ALA A 30 13.31 22.70 -9.25
N ALA A 31 13.29 23.88 -9.89
CA ALA A 31 13.30 24.01 -11.35
C ALA A 31 14.66 23.68 -11.98
N GLY A 32 15.76 23.84 -11.23
CA GLY A 32 17.13 23.56 -11.67
C GLY A 32 17.43 24.12 -13.07
N ASN A 33 17.57 23.25 -14.06
CA ASN A 33 17.98 23.61 -15.43
C ASN A 33 16.86 24.22 -16.30
N TRP A 34 15.61 24.24 -15.84
CA TRP A 34 14.50 24.89 -16.56
C TRP A 34 13.97 26.10 -15.78
N SER A 35 13.20 26.96 -16.46
CA SER A 35 12.80 28.25 -15.90
C SER A 35 11.98 28.12 -14.62
N ALA A 36 12.39 28.82 -13.57
CA ALA A 36 11.63 28.98 -12.33
C ALA A 36 10.25 29.62 -12.59
N SER A 37 10.10 30.46 -13.63
CA SER A 37 8.80 31.01 -14.00
C SER A 37 7.87 29.93 -14.56
N THR A 38 8.38 28.96 -15.33
CA THR A 38 7.57 27.84 -15.81
C THR A 38 7.11 26.97 -14.65
N LEU A 39 8.00 26.68 -13.68
CA LEU A 39 7.60 25.94 -12.48
C LEU A 39 6.56 26.70 -11.67
N SER A 40 6.74 28.01 -11.49
CA SER A 40 5.78 28.85 -10.78
C SER A 40 4.41 28.81 -11.46
N ARG A 41 4.33 28.97 -12.79
CA ARG A 41 3.05 28.90 -13.53
C ARG A 41 2.39 27.53 -13.40
N PHE A 42 3.16 26.45 -13.42
CA PHE A 42 2.65 25.11 -13.17
C PHE A 42 2.08 24.95 -11.75
N GLU A 43 2.81 25.40 -10.74
CA GLU A 43 2.38 25.35 -9.35
C GLU A 43 1.09 26.14 -9.07
N HIS A 44 0.80 27.17 -9.88
CA HIS A 44 -0.45 27.94 -9.82
C HIS A 44 -1.55 27.44 -10.77
N GLY A 45 -1.31 26.33 -11.50
CA GLY A 45 -2.28 25.78 -12.44
C GLY A 45 -2.41 26.53 -13.77
N GLU A 46 -1.52 27.47 -14.06
CA GLU A 46 -1.60 28.34 -15.24
C GLU A 46 -1.00 27.72 -16.50
N GLN A 47 -0.09 26.75 -16.35
CA GLN A 47 0.59 26.10 -17.46
C GLN A 47 1.01 24.68 -17.09
N ASP A 48 0.64 23.69 -17.90
CA ASP A 48 1.12 22.32 -17.72
C ASP A 48 2.59 22.17 -18.15
N ILE A 49 3.27 21.17 -17.59
CA ILE A 49 4.67 20.83 -17.91
C ILE A 49 4.74 19.50 -18.66
N SER A 50 5.87 19.22 -19.29
CA SER A 50 6.09 17.90 -19.88
C SER A 50 6.23 16.85 -18.79
N ALA A 51 5.88 15.60 -19.09
CA ALA A 51 6.05 14.49 -18.15
C ALA A 51 7.52 14.33 -17.69
N VAL A 52 8.49 14.58 -18.58
CA VAL A 52 9.93 14.62 -18.24
C VAL A 52 10.23 15.65 -17.15
N LYS A 53 9.73 16.88 -17.29
CA LYS A 53 9.92 17.93 -16.27
C LYS A 53 9.26 17.58 -14.94
N ALA A 54 8.12 16.89 -14.98
CA ALA A 54 7.45 16.43 -13.77
C ALA A 54 8.25 15.37 -13.02
N VAL A 55 8.87 14.42 -13.74
CA VAL A 55 9.78 13.42 -13.16
C VAL A 55 10.99 14.08 -12.53
N ASP A 56 11.63 15.01 -13.24
CA ASP A 56 12.77 15.77 -12.72
C ASP A 56 12.38 16.51 -11.44
N LEU A 57 11.19 17.13 -11.43
CA LEU A 57 10.64 17.81 -10.26
C LEU A 57 10.40 16.83 -9.10
N MET A 58 9.80 15.67 -9.35
CA MET A 58 9.61 14.62 -8.35
C MET A 58 10.95 14.16 -7.76
N ALA A 59 11.95 13.88 -8.61
CA ALA A 59 13.28 13.46 -8.17
C ALA A 59 13.99 14.52 -7.32
N ARG A 60 13.88 15.80 -7.71
CA ARG A 60 14.46 16.93 -6.97
C ARG A 60 13.74 17.22 -5.67
N LEU A 61 12.43 17.02 -5.61
CA LEU A 61 11.70 17.15 -4.36
C LEU A 61 11.91 15.93 -3.47
N GLY A 62 12.28 14.77 -4.01
CA GLY A 62 12.34 13.51 -3.27
C GLY A 62 10.96 12.89 -3.09
N LEU A 63 10.13 12.94 -4.15
CA LEU A 63 8.82 12.31 -4.20
C LEU A 63 8.93 10.91 -4.79
N GLU A 64 8.20 9.97 -4.20
CA GLU A 64 8.01 8.63 -4.73
C GLU A 64 6.63 8.50 -5.39
N ASP A 65 6.44 7.43 -6.16
CA ASP A 65 5.15 7.08 -6.78
C ASP A 65 4.00 6.96 -5.77
N THR A 66 4.28 6.42 -4.58
CA THR A 66 3.32 6.27 -3.49
C THR A 66 2.80 7.60 -2.94
N ASP A 67 3.60 8.67 -3.04
CA ASP A 67 3.19 10.00 -2.56
C ASP A 67 2.06 10.59 -3.42
N PHE A 68 1.93 10.09 -4.65
CA PHE A 68 0.89 10.47 -5.61
C PHE A 68 -0.44 9.74 -5.40
N LEU A 69 -0.45 8.64 -4.64
CA LEU A 69 -1.61 7.75 -4.57
C LEU A 69 -2.86 8.45 -4.02
N ALA A 70 -2.74 9.20 -2.91
CA ALA A 70 -3.86 9.95 -2.35
C ALA A 70 -4.41 11.02 -3.32
N PHE A 71 -3.52 11.68 -4.07
CA PHE A 71 -3.94 12.63 -5.10
C PHE A 71 -4.67 11.92 -6.24
N TYR A 72 -4.17 10.76 -6.67
CA TYR A 72 -4.76 9.91 -7.70
C TYR A 72 -6.15 9.39 -7.29
N GLU A 73 -6.33 8.93 -6.06
CA GLU A 73 -7.61 8.40 -5.57
C GLU A 73 -8.70 9.46 -5.44
N ALA A 74 -8.29 10.69 -5.12
CA ALA A 74 -9.20 11.83 -5.02
C ALA A 74 -9.78 12.27 -6.38
N GLN A 75 -9.30 11.72 -7.50
CA GLN A 75 -9.75 12.09 -8.85
C GLN A 75 -11.02 11.34 -9.24
N PRO A 76 -12.16 12.02 -9.48
CA PRO A 76 -13.41 11.38 -9.88
C PRO A 76 -13.29 10.52 -11.14
N GLY A 77 -12.52 10.98 -12.12
CA GLY A 77 -12.34 10.31 -13.41
C GLY A 77 -11.40 9.11 -13.40
N ASN A 78 -10.63 8.90 -12.33
CA ASN A 78 -9.78 7.71 -12.26
C ASN A 78 -10.63 6.45 -12.08
N PHE A 79 -10.15 5.31 -12.58
CA PHE A 79 -10.86 4.06 -12.38
C PHE A 79 -11.03 3.80 -10.87
N PRO A 80 -12.23 3.38 -10.40
CA PRO A 80 -12.60 3.34 -8.98
C PRO A 80 -12.00 2.14 -8.24
N LEU A 81 -10.67 2.02 -8.27
CA LEU A 81 -9.93 0.87 -7.79
C LEU A 81 -9.91 0.74 -6.26
N THR A 82 -9.79 1.85 -5.55
CA THR A 82 -9.70 1.87 -4.07
C THR A 82 -11.04 1.92 -3.37
N VAL A 83 -12.13 2.17 -4.13
CA VAL A 83 -13.49 2.04 -3.58
C VAL A 83 -13.85 0.58 -3.27
N LEU A 84 -13.04 -0.36 -3.75
CA LEU A 84 -13.15 -1.76 -3.39
C LEU A 84 -12.78 -1.98 -1.92
N ASP A 85 -11.88 -1.18 -1.36
CA ASP A 85 -11.57 -1.22 0.07
C ASP A 85 -12.73 -0.65 0.91
N ASP A 86 -13.46 0.35 0.38
CA ASP A 86 -14.72 0.82 0.99
C ASP A 86 -15.78 -0.28 1.07
N ALA A 87 -15.79 -1.24 0.12
CA ALA A 87 -16.69 -2.40 0.18
C ALA A 87 -16.37 -3.29 1.40
N LEU A 88 -15.09 -3.51 1.67
CA LEU A 88 -14.60 -4.30 2.81
C LEU A 88 -14.95 -3.61 4.14
N ALA A 89 -14.78 -2.29 4.19
CA ALA A 89 -15.15 -1.45 5.31
C ALA A 89 -16.67 -1.30 5.51
N HIS A 90 -17.48 -1.83 4.58
CA HIS A 90 -18.93 -1.68 4.50
C HIS A 90 -19.39 -0.21 4.41
N ASN A 91 -18.63 0.62 3.71
CA ASN A 91 -18.88 2.04 3.52
C ASN A 91 -19.70 2.30 2.23
N VAL A 92 -20.93 1.77 2.19
CA VAL A 92 -21.83 1.87 1.02
C VAL A 92 -22.04 3.32 0.56
N LYS A 93 -22.06 4.28 1.49
CA LYS A 93 -22.22 5.71 1.16
C LYS A 93 -21.07 6.23 0.30
N SER A 94 -19.83 5.81 0.58
CA SER A 94 -18.66 6.18 -0.23
C SER A 94 -18.73 5.55 -1.61
N VAL A 95 -19.10 4.26 -1.69
CA VAL A 95 -19.29 3.53 -2.96
C VAL A 95 -20.32 4.23 -3.86
N VAL A 96 -21.51 4.56 -3.33
CA VAL A 96 -22.56 5.26 -4.08
C VAL A 96 -22.11 6.64 -4.55
N LYS A 97 -21.43 7.41 -3.69
CA LYS A 97 -20.86 8.71 -4.05
C LYS A 97 -19.84 8.57 -5.17
N ARG A 98 -18.96 7.57 -5.09
CA ARG A 98 -17.92 7.31 -6.09
C ARG A 98 -18.51 6.85 -7.41
N ARG A 99 -19.48 5.94 -7.40
CA ARG A 99 -20.21 5.50 -8.59
C ARG A 99 -20.77 6.70 -9.35
N LYS A 100 -21.49 7.58 -8.65
CA LYS A 100 -22.05 8.80 -9.26
C LYS A 100 -20.97 9.70 -9.85
N ALA A 101 -19.87 9.92 -9.14
CA ALA A 101 -18.79 10.78 -9.60
C ALA A 101 -18.08 10.20 -10.84
N TYR A 102 -17.82 8.89 -10.86
CA TYR A 102 -17.14 8.22 -11.97
C TYR A 102 -17.95 8.28 -13.27
N PHE A 103 -19.23 7.93 -13.24
CA PHE A 103 -20.08 7.94 -14.45
C PHE A 103 -20.46 9.35 -14.93
N VAL A 104 -20.24 10.38 -14.12
CA VAL A 104 -20.33 11.77 -14.57
C VAL A 104 -19.12 12.14 -15.44
N GLU A 105 -17.92 11.65 -15.10
CA GLU A 105 -16.69 11.88 -15.88
C GLU A 105 -16.57 10.94 -17.10
N HIS A 106 -17.30 9.82 -17.09
CA HIS A 106 -17.31 8.83 -18.17
C HIS A 106 -18.74 8.56 -18.67
N PRO A 107 -19.35 9.49 -19.41
CA PRO A 107 -20.72 9.34 -19.90
C PRO A 107 -20.86 8.32 -21.04
N GLU A 108 -19.76 7.98 -21.71
CA GLU A 108 -19.75 6.99 -22.79
C GLU A 108 -19.66 5.58 -22.26
N HIS A 109 -20.50 4.68 -22.78
CA HIS A 109 -20.45 3.27 -22.44
C HIS A 109 -19.41 2.53 -23.28
N ASN A 110 -18.41 1.99 -22.60
CA ASN A 110 -17.38 1.11 -23.15
C ASN A 110 -17.04 -0.02 -22.16
N THR A 111 -16.15 -0.93 -22.57
CA THR A 111 -15.73 -2.10 -21.78
C THR A 111 -15.14 -1.74 -20.42
N LEU A 112 -14.48 -0.59 -20.30
CA LEU A 112 -13.90 -0.12 -19.05
C LEU A 112 -14.98 0.36 -18.09
N THR A 113 -15.91 1.20 -18.58
CA THR A 113 -17.06 1.64 -17.78
C THR A 113 -17.98 0.49 -17.39
N GLN A 114 -18.06 -0.56 -18.23
CA GLN A 114 -18.77 -1.79 -17.92
C GLN A 114 -18.11 -2.52 -16.75
N LEU A 115 -16.78 -2.72 -16.79
CA LEU A 115 -16.04 -3.32 -15.66
C LEU A 115 -16.23 -2.51 -14.38
N ALA A 116 -16.09 -1.18 -14.45
CA ALA A 116 -16.32 -0.30 -13.31
C ALA A 116 -17.75 -0.45 -12.75
N ALA A 117 -18.75 -0.56 -13.62
CA ALA A 117 -20.14 -0.79 -13.20
C ALA A 117 -20.29 -2.10 -12.42
N VAL A 118 -19.71 -3.21 -12.92
CA VAL A 118 -19.73 -4.52 -12.25
C VAL A 118 -19.06 -4.46 -10.88
N LEU A 119 -17.87 -3.86 -10.80
CA LEU A 119 -17.11 -3.78 -9.56
C LEU A 119 -17.80 -2.89 -8.51
N LEU A 120 -18.36 -1.75 -8.94
CA LEU A 120 -19.13 -0.87 -8.05
C LEU A 120 -20.44 -1.51 -7.59
N ASP A 121 -21.06 -2.33 -8.44
CA ASP A 121 -22.27 -3.09 -8.10
C ASP A 121 -22.00 -4.15 -7.04
N ALA A 122 -20.93 -4.92 -7.22
CA ALA A 122 -20.46 -5.82 -6.19
C ALA A 122 -20.10 -5.08 -4.90
N ALA A 123 -19.37 -3.96 -4.97
CA ALA A 123 -19.00 -3.19 -3.79
C ALA A 123 -20.19 -2.68 -2.98
N GLU A 124 -21.25 -2.23 -3.67
CA GLU A 124 -22.47 -1.72 -3.06
C GLU A 124 -23.30 -2.82 -2.38
N HIS A 125 -23.32 -4.02 -2.98
CA HIS A 125 -24.14 -5.15 -2.53
C HIS A 125 -23.34 -6.23 -1.79
N TRP A 126 -22.04 -6.07 -1.59
CA TRP A 126 -21.15 -7.10 -1.03
C TRP A 126 -21.63 -7.64 0.32
N GLY A 127 -22.18 -6.77 1.17
CA GLY A 127 -22.72 -7.16 2.48
C GLY A 127 -24.00 -8.01 2.43
N GLN A 128 -24.58 -8.21 1.25
CA GLN A 128 -25.77 -9.05 1.06
C GLN A 128 -25.33 -10.51 0.80
N PRO A 129 -25.68 -11.47 1.68
CA PRO A 129 -25.27 -12.88 1.54
C PRO A 129 -25.64 -13.52 0.20
N ASP A 130 -26.78 -13.14 -0.35
CA ASP A 130 -27.37 -13.76 -1.54
C ASP A 130 -27.03 -13.04 -2.85
N PHE A 131 -26.33 -11.90 -2.79
CA PHE A 131 -25.92 -11.20 -4.01
C PHE A 131 -24.99 -12.08 -4.86
N ARG A 132 -25.28 -12.17 -6.15
CA ARG A 132 -24.54 -12.94 -7.16
C ARG A 132 -24.41 -12.10 -8.42
N PHE A 133 -23.32 -12.31 -9.15
CA PHE A 133 -23.19 -11.76 -10.48
C PHE A 133 -24.17 -12.45 -11.42
N SER A 134 -24.69 -11.70 -12.40
CA SER A 134 -25.33 -12.30 -13.57
C SER A 134 -24.29 -12.96 -14.48
N ASP A 135 -24.71 -13.91 -15.31
CA ASP A 135 -23.84 -14.61 -16.27
C ASP A 135 -22.99 -13.64 -17.12
N ALA A 136 -23.59 -12.54 -17.58
CA ALA A 136 -22.92 -11.52 -18.37
C ALA A 136 -21.88 -10.72 -17.57
N GLN A 137 -22.13 -10.47 -16.28
CA GLN A 137 -21.17 -9.81 -15.40
C GLN A 137 -19.99 -10.74 -15.11
N GLU A 138 -20.24 -12.03 -14.90
CA GLU A 138 -19.16 -13.02 -14.73
C GLU A 138 -18.31 -13.18 -15.98
N GLN A 139 -18.93 -13.23 -17.17
CA GLN A 139 -18.18 -13.24 -18.43
C GLN A 139 -17.35 -11.96 -18.60
N CYS A 140 -17.89 -10.80 -18.22
CA CYS A 140 -17.14 -9.54 -18.21
C CYS A 140 -15.91 -9.64 -17.28
N LEU A 141 -16.07 -10.16 -16.06
CA LEU A 141 -14.96 -10.36 -15.13
C LEU A 141 -13.95 -11.38 -15.67
N ALA A 142 -14.43 -12.49 -16.25
CA ALA A 142 -13.58 -13.49 -16.88
C ALA A 142 -12.74 -12.89 -18.02
N ASP A 143 -13.31 -12.05 -18.87
CA ASP A 143 -12.55 -11.41 -19.95
C ASP A 143 -11.55 -10.38 -19.40
N ARG A 144 -11.99 -9.57 -18.42
CA ARG A 144 -11.19 -8.45 -17.89
C ARG A 144 -10.19 -8.83 -16.80
N LEU A 145 -10.17 -10.11 -16.38
CA LEU A 145 -9.18 -10.70 -15.48
C LEU A 145 -8.45 -11.88 -16.16
N ALA A 146 -8.36 -11.85 -17.50
CA ALA A 146 -7.63 -12.87 -18.27
C ALA A 146 -6.12 -12.88 -18.03
N LEU A 147 -5.56 -11.76 -17.54
CA LEU A 147 -4.12 -11.58 -17.30
C LEU A 147 -3.87 -11.18 -15.84
N PRO A 148 -3.64 -12.14 -14.93
CA PRO A 148 -3.29 -11.83 -13.54
C PRO A 148 -1.93 -11.11 -13.39
N GLU A 149 -1.10 -11.11 -14.44
CA GLU A 149 0.13 -10.32 -14.48
C GLU A 149 -0.14 -8.80 -14.56
N HIS A 150 -1.31 -8.40 -15.05
CA HIS A 150 -1.58 -7.06 -15.57
C HIS A 150 -1.78 -5.99 -14.48
N TYR A 151 -2.47 -6.34 -13.39
CA TYR A 151 -2.92 -5.37 -12.38
C TYR A 151 -2.09 -5.36 -11.08
N MET A 152 -1.09 -6.23 -10.92
CA MET A 152 -0.28 -6.30 -9.68
C MET A 152 -1.14 -6.30 -8.40
N MET A 153 -0.90 -5.38 -7.45
CA MET A 153 -1.64 -5.25 -6.19
C MET A 153 -3.13 -4.99 -6.39
N LEU A 154 -3.49 -4.33 -7.49
CA LEU A 154 -4.87 -3.97 -7.74
C LEU A 154 -5.76 -5.18 -7.99
N GLU A 155 -5.20 -6.22 -8.61
CA GLU A 155 -5.93 -7.46 -8.80
C GLU A 155 -6.40 -8.04 -7.48
N ILE A 156 -5.60 -7.87 -6.41
CA ILE A 156 -5.96 -8.36 -5.07
C ILE A 156 -7.23 -7.66 -4.58
N SER A 157 -7.34 -6.33 -4.72
CA SER A 157 -8.56 -5.58 -4.37
C SER A 157 -9.76 -6.01 -5.19
N ILE A 158 -9.58 -6.28 -6.49
CA ILE A 158 -10.66 -6.81 -7.35
C ILE A 158 -11.08 -8.21 -6.87
N LEU A 159 -10.14 -9.12 -6.64
CA LEU A 159 -10.44 -10.48 -6.18
C LEU A 159 -11.16 -10.48 -4.83
N LYS A 160 -10.83 -9.55 -3.92
CA LYS A 160 -11.54 -9.40 -2.63
C LYS A 160 -13.05 -9.10 -2.81
N VAL A 161 -13.42 -8.32 -3.83
CA VAL A 161 -14.81 -7.92 -4.12
C VAL A 161 -15.51 -8.86 -5.11
N VAL A 162 -14.76 -9.67 -5.84
CA VAL A 162 -15.30 -10.68 -6.75
C VAL A 162 -15.57 -12.01 -6.04
N GLY A 163 -14.72 -12.40 -5.09
CA GLY A 163 -14.67 -13.77 -4.59
C GLY A 163 -15.98 -14.30 -4.00
N GLY A 164 -16.78 -13.46 -3.35
CA GLY A 164 -18.02 -13.87 -2.69
C GLY A 164 -19.14 -14.14 -3.70
N PRO A 165 -19.52 -13.17 -4.55
CA PRO A 165 -20.61 -13.30 -5.51
C PRO A 165 -20.30 -14.17 -6.74
N ALA A 166 -19.04 -14.59 -6.92
CA ALA A 166 -18.59 -15.39 -8.05
C ALA A 166 -19.05 -16.85 -7.98
N SER A 167 -19.40 -17.41 -9.13
CA SER A 167 -19.66 -18.84 -9.33
C SER A 167 -18.41 -19.70 -9.16
N HIS A 168 -18.64 -21.00 -8.98
CA HIS A 168 -17.62 -22.04 -9.03
C HIS A 168 -16.76 -21.94 -10.30
N GLU A 169 -17.39 -21.75 -11.47
CA GLU A 169 -16.70 -21.70 -12.76
C GLU A 169 -15.80 -20.48 -12.88
N LEU A 170 -16.26 -19.30 -12.43
CA LEU A 170 -15.43 -18.10 -12.42
C LEU A 170 -14.23 -18.26 -11.47
N LEU A 171 -14.45 -18.74 -10.25
CA LEU A 171 -13.36 -18.97 -9.28
C LEU A 171 -12.35 -20.00 -9.79
N THR A 172 -12.83 -21.09 -10.39
CA THR A 172 -11.97 -22.13 -10.99
C THR A 172 -11.14 -21.56 -12.14
N LEU A 173 -11.73 -20.76 -13.02
CA LEU A 173 -11.03 -20.12 -14.12
C LEU A 173 -9.95 -19.15 -13.61
N LEU A 174 -10.27 -18.31 -12.63
CA LEU A 174 -9.31 -17.40 -12.01
C LEU A 174 -8.16 -18.18 -11.35
N TRP A 175 -8.48 -19.26 -10.63
CA TRP A 175 -7.47 -20.15 -10.04
C TRP A 175 -6.53 -20.72 -11.10
N GLN A 176 -7.04 -21.29 -12.19
CA GLN A 176 -6.25 -21.86 -13.27
C GLN A 176 -5.29 -20.83 -13.90
N ARG A 177 -5.76 -19.59 -14.07
CA ARG A 177 -4.93 -18.49 -14.59
C ARG A 177 -3.84 -18.06 -13.61
N ILE A 178 -4.12 -18.08 -12.30
CA ILE A 178 -3.11 -17.80 -11.27
C ILE A 178 -2.06 -18.93 -11.23
N GLU A 179 -2.48 -20.20 -11.37
CA GLU A 179 -1.58 -21.36 -11.43
C GLU A 179 -0.58 -21.26 -12.59
N ARG A 180 -0.98 -20.70 -13.74
CA ARG A 180 -0.10 -20.45 -14.89
C ARG A 180 1.12 -19.58 -14.55
N LEU A 181 1.02 -18.71 -13.54
CA LEU A 181 2.11 -17.84 -13.09
C LEU A 181 3.21 -18.60 -12.34
N GLY A 182 2.80 -19.60 -11.53
CA GLY A 182 3.66 -20.35 -10.64
C GLY A 182 4.10 -19.60 -9.36
N PRO A 183 4.64 -20.34 -8.36
CA PRO A 183 4.89 -19.85 -7.01
C PRO A 183 6.00 -18.80 -6.88
N LYS A 184 6.83 -18.64 -7.92
CA LYS A 184 7.89 -17.62 -7.95
C LYS A 184 7.36 -16.25 -8.38
N TRP A 185 6.15 -16.19 -8.94
CA TRP A 185 5.59 -14.92 -9.37
C TRP A 185 5.21 -14.05 -8.16
N PRO A 186 5.50 -12.73 -8.17
CA PRO A 186 5.12 -11.84 -7.07
C PRO A 186 3.63 -11.94 -6.77
N LEU A 187 3.28 -11.97 -5.48
CA LEU A 187 1.89 -12.03 -4.97
C LEU A 187 1.10 -13.30 -5.37
N TYR A 188 1.74 -14.35 -5.93
CA TYR A 188 1.05 -15.60 -6.29
C TYR A 188 0.20 -16.17 -5.15
N GLY A 189 0.80 -16.32 -3.96
CA GLY A 189 0.10 -16.88 -2.79
C GLY A 189 -1.08 -16.04 -2.33
N ILE A 190 -1.00 -14.71 -2.49
CA ILE A 190 -2.08 -13.79 -2.09
C ILE A 190 -3.25 -13.87 -3.07
N ARG A 191 -2.98 -13.97 -4.38
CA ARG A 191 -4.02 -14.18 -5.39
C ARG A 191 -4.79 -15.48 -5.14
N LEU A 192 -4.05 -16.56 -4.89
CA LEU A 192 -4.65 -17.85 -4.52
C LEU A 192 -5.48 -17.74 -3.24
N LEU A 193 -4.98 -17.02 -2.23
CA LEU A 193 -5.71 -16.80 -0.99
C LEU A 193 -7.06 -16.13 -1.25
N MET A 194 -7.13 -15.10 -2.11
CA MET A 194 -8.39 -14.41 -2.39
C MET A 194 -9.42 -15.33 -3.07
N VAL A 195 -8.98 -16.18 -4.02
CA VAL A 195 -9.86 -17.16 -4.67
C VAL A 195 -10.32 -18.23 -3.67
N TRP A 196 -9.42 -18.71 -2.80
CA TRP A 196 -9.76 -19.66 -1.75
C TRP A 196 -10.77 -19.12 -0.74
N LEU A 197 -10.62 -17.86 -0.32
CA LEU A 197 -11.60 -17.18 0.53
C LEU A 197 -12.96 -17.06 -0.17
N GLY A 198 -12.97 -16.85 -1.50
CA GLY A 198 -14.17 -16.95 -2.34
C GLY A 198 -14.86 -18.32 -2.24
N ALA A 199 -14.09 -19.39 -2.45
CA ALA A 199 -14.60 -20.77 -2.35
C ALA A 199 -15.15 -21.09 -0.95
N ILE A 200 -14.52 -20.59 0.11
CA ILE A 200 -15.03 -20.72 1.48
C ILE A 200 -16.40 -20.06 1.63
N MET A 201 -16.56 -18.83 1.12
CA MET A 201 -17.80 -18.08 1.21
C MET A 201 -18.99 -18.79 0.54
N ASP A 202 -18.73 -19.54 -0.54
CA ASP A 202 -19.75 -20.30 -1.27
C ASP A 202 -19.87 -21.77 -0.82
N ARG A 203 -19.11 -22.16 0.22
CA ARG A 203 -19.08 -23.53 0.76
C ARG A 203 -18.62 -24.58 -0.26
N ASP A 204 -17.83 -24.18 -1.23
CA ASP A 204 -17.28 -25.07 -2.24
C ASP A 204 -16.08 -25.86 -1.69
N ILE A 205 -16.39 -26.89 -0.91
CA ILE A 205 -15.38 -27.75 -0.26
C ILE A 205 -14.39 -28.34 -1.28
N SER A 206 -14.85 -28.64 -2.49
CA SER A 206 -13.98 -29.22 -3.53
C SER A 206 -12.86 -28.26 -3.93
N LEU A 207 -13.20 -26.99 -4.16
CA LEU A 207 -12.25 -25.95 -4.51
C LEU A 207 -11.43 -25.49 -3.29
N VAL A 208 -12.05 -25.43 -2.11
CA VAL A 208 -11.37 -25.15 -0.84
C VAL A 208 -10.23 -26.14 -0.61
N ASP A 209 -10.49 -27.45 -0.69
CA ASP A 209 -9.48 -28.49 -0.43
C ASP A 209 -8.34 -28.44 -1.47
N ALA A 210 -8.69 -28.18 -2.74
CA ALA A 210 -7.73 -28.14 -3.84
C ALA A 210 -6.74 -26.96 -3.73
N ILE A 211 -7.22 -25.79 -3.30
CA ILE A 211 -6.37 -24.59 -3.14
C ILE A 211 -5.66 -24.59 -1.77
N GLU A 212 -6.31 -25.06 -0.68
CA GLU A 212 -5.73 -25.10 0.68
C GLU A 212 -4.39 -25.83 0.71
N ALA A 213 -4.27 -26.96 0.01
CA ALA A 213 -3.04 -27.74 -0.06
C ALA A 213 -1.85 -26.96 -0.64
N LYS A 214 -2.10 -25.99 -1.53
CA LYS A 214 -1.08 -25.11 -2.13
C LYS A 214 -0.75 -23.93 -1.24
N LEU A 215 -1.76 -23.37 -0.56
CA LEU A 215 -1.59 -22.21 0.31
C LEU A 215 -0.85 -22.55 1.60
N LYS A 216 -1.11 -23.73 2.18
CA LYS A 216 -0.52 -24.13 3.45
C LYS A 216 1.01 -23.97 3.51
N PRO A 217 1.82 -24.52 2.59
CA PRO A 217 3.28 -24.35 2.65
C PRO A 217 3.72 -22.88 2.51
N ILE A 218 2.96 -22.04 1.81
CA ILE A 218 3.25 -20.61 1.61
C ILE A 218 3.03 -19.84 2.92
N PHE A 219 1.89 -20.05 3.57
CA PHE A 219 1.52 -19.32 4.79
C PHE A 219 2.11 -19.93 6.07
N THR A 220 2.58 -21.18 6.06
CA THR A 220 3.38 -21.72 7.18
C THR A 220 4.84 -21.28 7.16
N HIS A 221 5.40 -20.96 5.98
CA HIS A 221 6.77 -20.46 5.80
C HIS A 221 6.78 -19.00 5.37
N TYR A 222 5.93 -18.18 6.00
CA TYR A 222 5.70 -16.79 5.60
C TYR A 222 6.97 -15.91 5.69
N TRP A 223 7.97 -16.31 6.46
CA TRP A 223 9.29 -15.66 6.51
C TRP A 223 10.02 -15.67 5.16
N ASP A 224 9.76 -16.68 4.33
CA ASP A 224 10.37 -16.81 3.00
C ASP A 224 9.72 -15.86 1.98
N ASN A 225 8.55 -15.28 2.30
CA ASN A 225 7.81 -14.41 1.43
C ASN A 225 7.23 -13.19 2.17
N LYS A 226 7.96 -12.07 2.15
CA LYS A 226 7.53 -10.83 2.80
C LYS A 226 6.18 -10.30 2.33
N PHE A 227 5.74 -10.64 1.11
CA PHE A 227 4.44 -10.19 0.61
C PHE A 227 3.26 -10.84 1.35
N THR A 228 3.44 -12.01 1.98
CA THR A 228 2.34 -12.72 2.65
C THR A 228 2.08 -12.24 4.07
N LEU A 229 2.97 -11.44 4.66
CA LEU A 229 2.89 -11.00 6.07
C LEU A 229 1.59 -10.26 6.36
N GLU A 230 1.25 -9.27 5.54
CA GLU A 230 0.01 -8.48 5.67
C GLU A 230 -1.27 -9.35 5.55
N TYR A 231 -1.17 -10.52 4.93
CA TYR A 231 -2.31 -11.41 4.64
C TYR A 231 -2.37 -12.64 5.56
N LEU A 232 -1.49 -12.76 6.55
CA LEU A 232 -1.55 -13.81 7.57
C LEU A 232 -2.89 -13.85 8.34
N PRO A 233 -3.55 -12.71 8.64
CA PRO A 233 -4.88 -12.72 9.25
C PRO A 233 -5.92 -13.36 8.37
N ASN A 234 -5.89 -13.05 7.07
CA ASN A 234 -6.81 -13.59 6.08
C ASN A 234 -6.67 -15.11 5.97
N TRP A 235 -5.43 -15.62 5.99
CA TRP A 235 -5.16 -17.05 6.08
C TRP A 235 -5.70 -17.67 7.38
N THR A 236 -5.35 -17.08 8.53
CA THR A 236 -5.77 -17.57 9.85
C THR A 236 -7.29 -17.60 10.01
N TYR A 237 -7.97 -16.57 9.49
CA TYR A 237 -9.42 -16.49 9.45
C TYR A 237 -9.99 -17.61 8.58
N GLY A 238 -9.43 -17.78 7.38
CA GLY A 238 -9.82 -18.85 6.49
C GLY A 238 -9.68 -20.24 7.13
N GLU A 239 -8.61 -20.52 7.87
CA GLU A 239 -8.46 -21.79 8.60
C GLU A 239 -9.55 -22.00 9.65
N ALA A 240 -9.91 -20.94 10.39
CA ALA A 240 -11.01 -21.00 11.36
C ALA A 240 -12.37 -21.21 10.67
N ALA A 241 -12.59 -20.50 9.55
CA ALA A 241 -13.79 -20.57 8.73
C ALA A 241 -13.96 -21.96 8.09
N VAL A 242 -12.90 -22.54 7.53
CA VAL A 242 -12.89 -23.91 6.97
C VAL A 242 -13.17 -24.94 8.06
N ARG A 243 -12.61 -24.77 9.27
CA ARG A 243 -12.91 -25.67 10.39
C ARG A 243 -14.39 -25.65 10.74
N TRP A 244 -15.01 -24.46 10.81
CA TRP A 244 -16.45 -24.35 11.02
C TRP A 244 -17.24 -24.94 9.84
N LEU A 245 -16.80 -24.72 8.61
CA LEU A 245 -17.47 -25.22 7.41
C LEU A 245 -17.52 -26.76 7.37
N ARG A 246 -16.41 -27.41 7.76
CA ARG A 246 -16.29 -28.88 7.88
C ARG A 246 -17.05 -29.41 9.10
N GLU A 247 -17.04 -28.69 10.22
CA GLU A 247 -17.66 -29.06 11.49
C GLU A 247 -18.38 -27.86 12.15
N PRO A 248 -19.66 -27.57 11.82
CA PRO A 248 -20.36 -26.37 12.26
C PRO A 248 -20.88 -26.51 13.70
N THR A 249 -19.95 -26.55 14.65
CA THR A 249 -20.25 -26.60 16.09
C THR A 249 -20.29 -25.20 16.69
N VAL A 250 -21.02 -25.04 17.80
CA VAL A 250 -21.04 -23.79 18.60
C VAL A 250 -19.63 -23.35 19.00
N ALA A 251 -18.74 -24.31 19.28
CA ALA A 251 -17.35 -24.01 19.62
C ALA A 251 -16.56 -23.44 18.43
N ASN A 252 -16.72 -23.99 17.22
CA ASN A 252 -16.05 -23.47 16.03
C ASN A 252 -16.63 -22.11 15.60
N GLU A 253 -17.93 -21.90 15.74
CA GLU A 253 -18.58 -20.62 15.49
C GLU A 253 -18.06 -19.53 16.46
N ALA A 254 -18.00 -19.84 17.75
CA ALA A 254 -17.44 -18.94 18.76
C ALA A 254 -15.98 -18.55 18.47
N ARG A 255 -15.18 -19.45 17.86
CA ARG A 255 -13.80 -19.13 17.47
C ARG A 255 -13.73 -18.10 16.36
N VAL A 256 -14.62 -18.19 15.36
CA VAL A 256 -14.70 -17.20 14.27
C VAL A 256 -15.10 -15.83 14.84
N HIS A 257 -16.16 -15.80 15.66
CA HIS A 257 -16.61 -14.55 16.31
C HIS A 257 -15.52 -13.93 17.19
N GLN A 258 -14.86 -14.74 18.01
CA GLN A 258 -13.80 -14.25 18.88
C GLN A 258 -12.62 -13.66 18.10
N MET A 259 -12.29 -14.20 16.93
CA MET A 259 -11.25 -13.65 16.06
C MET A 259 -11.67 -12.29 15.50
N VAL A 260 -12.92 -12.16 15.03
CA VAL A 260 -13.49 -10.89 14.56
C VAL A 260 -13.48 -9.83 15.66
N ASP A 261 -13.91 -10.20 16.88
CA ASP A 261 -13.93 -9.29 18.02
C ASP A 261 -12.54 -8.85 18.46
N ASP A 262 -11.57 -9.77 18.49
CA ASP A 262 -10.19 -9.45 18.80
C ASP A 262 -9.59 -8.49 17.76
N LEU A 263 -9.86 -8.73 16.48
CA LEU A 263 -9.36 -7.88 15.40
C LEU A 263 -9.94 -6.46 15.48
N MET A 264 -11.23 -6.35 15.83
CA MET A 264 -11.88 -5.06 16.12
C MET A 264 -11.20 -4.33 17.29
N VAL A 265 -10.94 -5.04 18.39
CA VAL A 265 -10.25 -4.47 19.57
C VAL A 265 -8.82 -4.07 19.24
N MET A 266 -8.16 -4.77 18.34
CA MET A 266 -6.79 -4.48 17.87
C MET A 266 -6.74 -3.39 16.77
N GLY A 267 -7.86 -2.77 16.43
CA GLY A 267 -7.92 -1.68 15.46
C GLY A 267 -7.96 -2.13 13.98
N GLY A 268 -8.03 -3.43 13.70
CA GLY A 268 -8.23 -4.01 12.36
C GLY A 268 -9.70 -3.94 11.92
N VAL A 269 -10.29 -2.76 11.98
CA VAL A 269 -11.75 -2.58 11.87
C VAL A 269 -12.30 -3.04 10.52
N ASP A 270 -11.59 -2.75 9.43
CA ASP A 270 -12.07 -3.07 8.08
C ASP A 270 -12.01 -4.57 7.80
N ASP A 271 -10.90 -5.24 8.14
CA ASP A 271 -10.81 -6.70 8.05
C ASP A 271 -11.81 -7.39 8.98
N ALA A 272 -12.05 -6.87 10.19
CA ALA A 272 -13.06 -7.43 11.09
C ALA A 272 -14.47 -7.35 10.50
N ARG A 273 -14.83 -6.21 9.88
CA ARG A 273 -16.11 -6.07 9.16
C ARG A 273 -16.20 -7.00 7.97
N TRP A 274 -15.11 -7.12 7.20
CA TRP A 274 -15.05 -8.02 6.07
C TRP A 274 -15.25 -9.47 6.49
N PHE A 275 -14.48 -9.96 7.46
CA PHE A 275 -14.61 -11.30 8.04
C PHE A 275 -16.01 -11.56 8.60
N LYS A 276 -16.62 -10.58 9.28
CA LYS A 276 -18.00 -10.70 9.74
C LYS A 276 -18.97 -10.92 8.59
N ASN A 277 -18.85 -10.15 7.50
CA ASN A 277 -19.71 -10.27 6.33
C ASN A 277 -19.47 -11.60 5.58
N MET A 278 -18.22 -12.04 5.48
CA MET A 278 -17.87 -13.35 4.93
C MET A 278 -18.54 -14.46 5.72
N PHE A 279 -18.45 -14.44 7.05
CA PHE A 279 -19.06 -15.46 7.91
C PHE A 279 -20.59 -15.48 7.79
N ALA A 280 -21.22 -14.29 7.77
CA ALA A 280 -22.66 -14.18 7.54
C ALA A 280 -23.07 -14.78 6.18
N ARG A 281 -22.28 -14.55 5.12
CA ARG A 281 -22.51 -15.20 3.81
C ARG A 281 -22.39 -16.72 3.90
N MET A 282 -21.33 -17.23 4.51
CA MET A 282 -21.10 -18.68 4.66
C MET A 282 -22.26 -19.41 5.35
N GLN A 283 -22.95 -18.75 6.29
CA GLN A 283 -24.10 -19.33 7.01
C GLN A 283 -25.30 -19.64 6.10
N HIS A 284 -25.43 -18.93 4.97
CA HIS A 284 -26.57 -19.04 4.07
C HIS A 284 -26.21 -19.57 2.68
N ALA A 285 -24.95 -19.46 2.29
CA ALA A 285 -24.49 -19.75 0.95
C ALA A 285 -24.58 -21.24 0.55
N ARG A 286 -24.61 -21.44 -0.76
CA ARG A 286 -24.49 -22.72 -1.45
C ARG A 286 -23.66 -22.48 -2.70
N VAL A 287 -23.01 -23.53 -3.20
CA VAL A 287 -22.25 -23.47 -4.45
C VAL A 287 -23.18 -22.99 -5.56
N TYR A 288 -22.78 -21.90 -6.21
CA TYR A 288 -23.45 -21.33 -7.36
C TYR A 288 -22.68 -21.67 -8.64
N HIS A 289 -23.43 -21.94 -9.71
CA HIS A 289 -22.86 -22.38 -10.98
C HIS A 289 -23.28 -21.46 -12.13
N ASN A 290 -22.31 -21.12 -12.96
CA ASN A 290 -22.49 -20.45 -14.24
C ASN A 290 -21.75 -21.22 -15.34
N TYR A 291 -22.46 -22.16 -15.96
CA TYR A 291 -21.91 -22.99 -17.04
C TYR A 291 -21.75 -22.26 -18.37
N SER A 292 -22.14 -20.98 -18.47
CA SER A 292 -22.03 -20.20 -19.70
C SER A 292 -20.67 -19.53 -19.89
N ILE A 293 -19.82 -19.53 -18.86
CA ILE A 293 -18.50 -18.89 -18.91
C ILE A 293 -17.64 -19.56 -20.00
N VAL A 294 -17.08 -18.71 -20.86
CA VAL A 294 -16.09 -19.10 -21.87
C VAL A 294 -14.76 -18.44 -21.52
N ASP A 295 -13.68 -19.22 -21.49
CA ASP A 295 -12.33 -18.69 -21.33
C ASP A 295 -11.86 -18.05 -22.64
N HIS A 296 -11.56 -16.74 -22.58
CA HIS A 296 -10.85 -16.01 -23.63
C HIS A 296 -9.44 -15.71 -23.15
N PRO A 297 -8.48 -16.65 -23.30
CA PRO A 297 -7.13 -16.45 -22.82
C PRO A 297 -6.45 -15.31 -23.59
N MET A 298 -5.71 -14.49 -22.86
CA MET A 298 -4.91 -13.40 -23.41
C MET A 298 -3.43 -13.64 -23.14
N THR A 299 -2.57 -12.94 -23.86
CA THR A 299 -1.12 -12.96 -23.63
C THR A 299 -0.64 -11.59 -23.20
N MET A 300 0.26 -11.56 -22.23
CA MET A 300 0.87 -10.32 -21.76
C MET A 300 1.77 -9.76 -22.86
N THR A 301 1.54 -8.50 -23.21
CA THR A 301 2.43 -7.74 -24.11
C THR A 301 3.35 -6.89 -23.25
N ALA A 302 4.67 -7.10 -23.39
CA ALA A 302 5.64 -6.28 -22.70
C ALA A 302 5.57 -4.83 -23.21
N SER A 303 5.71 -3.88 -22.29
CA SER A 303 5.81 -2.46 -22.60
C SER A 303 7.22 -1.99 -22.29
N HIS A 304 7.82 -1.23 -23.19
CA HIS A 304 9.15 -0.64 -23.03
C HIS A 304 9.08 0.87 -22.86
N THR A 305 8.04 1.49 -23.40
CA THR A 305 7.75 2.92 -23.25
C THR A 305 6.38 3.15 -22.60
N ILE A 306 6.14 4.37 -22.13
CA ILE A 306 4.83 4.77 -21.62
C ILE A 306 3.74 4.81 -22.71
N GLY A 307 4.11 5.13 -23.95
CA GLY A 307 3.20 5.09 -25.09
C GLY A 307 2.77 3.65 -25.43
N GLU A 308 3.70 2.70 -25.34
CA GLU A 308 3.39 1.27 -25.46
C GLU A 308 2.53 0.78 -24.29
N LEU A 309 2.81 1.21 -23.05
CA LEU A 309 1.97 0.88 -21.88
C LEU A 309 0.53 1.35 -22.10
N LEU A 310 0.34 2.59 -22.55
CA LEU A 310 -0.98 3.14 -22.88
C LEU A 310 -1.67 2.31 -23.97
N ARG A 311 -0.96 2.01 -25.06
CA ARG A 311 -1.47 1.23 -26.19
C ARG A 311 -1.91 -0.16 -25.75
N ASN A 312 -1.05 -0.84 -24.99
CA ASN A 312 -1.30 -2.20 -24.51
C ASN A 312 -2.47 -2.22 -23.53
N GLN A 313 -2.57 -1.24 -22.62
CA GLN A 313 -3.73 -1.08 -21.72
C GLN A 313 -5.02 -0.86 -22.50
N ARG A 314 -5.00 0.03 -23.49
CA ARG A 314 -6.16 0.34 -24.34
C ARG A 314 -6.61 -0.89 -25.13
N GLN A 315 -5.67 -1.60 -25.77
CA GLN A 315 -5.94 -2.82 -26.51
C GLN A 315 -6.43 -3.96 -25.62
N TYR A 316 -5.90 -4.07 -24.40
CA TYR A 316 -6.35 -5.03 -23.39
C TYR A 316 -7.85 -4.86 -23.09
N PHE A 317 -8.32 -3.61 -22.98
CA PHE A 317 -9.74 -3.34 -22.82
C PHE A 317 -10.53 -3.36 -24.14
N GLY A 318 -9.89 -3.54 -25.29
CA GLY A 318 -10.56 -3.46 -26.59
C GLY A 318 -11.07 -2.06 -26.94
N LEU A 319 -10.45 -1.02 -26.37
CA LEU A 319 -10.83 0.38 -26.58
C LEU A 319 -10.20 0.93 -27.86
N THR A 320 -10.94 1.80 -28.54
CA THR A 320 -10.43 2.58 -29.68
C THR A 320 -9.68 3.82 -29.19
N LEU A 321 -8.91 4.46 -30.08
CA LEU A 321 -8.32 5.76 -29.76
C LEU A 321 -9.39 6.84 -29.54
N HIS A 322 -10.58 6.70 -30.14
CA HIS A 322 -11.68 7.64 -29.93
C HIS A 322 -12.19 7.57 -28.49
N ASP A 323 -12.34 6.36 -27.95
CA ASP A 323 -12.85 6.10 -26.60
C ASP A 323 -11.99 6.74 -25.50
N ILE A 324 -10.72 7.02 -25.80
CA ILE A 324 -9.75 7.61 -24.86
C ILE A 324 -9.31 9.03 -25.27
N SER A 325 -9.92 9.59 -26.33
CA SER A 325 -9.49 10.86 -26.93
C SER A 325 -9.89 12.12 -26.17
N GLN A 326 -10.57 11.99 -25.02
CA GLN A 326 -11.12 13.08 -24.18
C GLN A 326 -10.53 14.49 -24.45
N GLU A 327 -9.28 14.74 -24.07
CA GLU A 327 -8.61 16.05 -24.18
C GLU A 327 -7.55 16.10 -25.29
N PHE A 328 -7.43 15.03 -26.07
CA PHE A 328 -6.36 14.83 -27.05
C PHE A 328 -6.92 14.43 -28.41
N SER A 329 -6.40 15.03 -29.49
CA SER A 329 -6.74 14.50 -30.83
C SER A 329 -6.30 13.03 -30.97
N VAL A 330 -7.08 12.22 -31.69
CA VAL A 330 -6.74 10.83 -32.04
C VAL A 330 -5.34 10.73 -32.67
N SER A 331 -4.97 11.72 -33.50
CA SER A 331 -3.64 11.79 -34.12
C SER A 331 -2.52 12.03 -33.10
N ALA A 332 -2.75 12.87 -32.08
CA ALA A 332 -1.79 13.08 -31.00
C ALA A 332 -1.59 11.81 -30.16
N LEU A 333 -2.68 11.12 -29.81
CA LEU A 333 -2.61 9.85 -29.09
C LEU A 333 -1.90 8.77 -29.90
N ARG A 334 -2.21 8.64 -31.20
CA ARG A 334 -1.52 7.69 -32.09
C ARG A 334 -0.02 7.94 -32.11
N ARG A 335 0.40 9.19 -32.28
CA ARG A 335 1.80 9.59 -32.25
C ARG A 335 2.45 9.35 -30.89
N PHE A 336 1.71 9.53 -29.81
CA PHE A 336 2.24 9.28 -28.46
C PHE A 336 2.44 7.78 -28.23
N GLU A 337 1.47 6.96 -28.63
CA GLU A 337 1.58 5.51 -28.56
C GLU A 337 2.80 5.01 -29.34
N THR A 338 3.16 5.62 -30.48
CA THR A 338 4.33 5.26 -31.30
C THR A 338 5.64 5.93 -30.88
N GLY A 339 5.64 6.81 -29.88
CA GLY A 339 6.82 7.53 -29.43
C GLY A 339 7.21 8.77 -30.26
N ASP A 340 6.36 9.17 -31.22
CA ASP A 340 6.57 10.31 -32.13
C ASP A 340 6.23 11.67 -31.50
N THR A 341 5.69 11.70 -30.27
CA THR A 341 5.39 12.92 -29.51
C THR A 341 5.39 12.64 -28.01
N GLN A 342 5.33 13.70 -27.21
CA GLN A 342 5.10 13.66 -25.76
C GLN A 342 3.74 14.28 -25.42
N LEU A 343 3.15 13.87 -24.30
CA LEU A 343 1.96 14.51 -23.73
C LEU A 343 2.34 15.38 -22.53
N ALA A 344 1.50 16.38 -22.27
CA ALA A 344 1.60 17.19 -21.06
C ALA A 344 1.30 16.33 -19.82
N PHE A 345 1.96 16.63 -18.70
CA PHE A 345 1.98 15.75 -17.54
C PHE A 345 0.59 15.57 -16.93
N GLY A 346 -0.14 16.66 -16.70
CA GLY A 346 -1.47 16.60 -16.11
C GLY A 346 -2.48 15.84 -16.98
N GLY A 347 -2.42 16.05 -18.29
CA GLY A 347 -3.26 15.30 -19.23
C GLY A 347 -2.87 13.81 -19.30
N LEU A 348 -1.57 13.49 -19.22
CA LEU A 348 -1.09 12.11 -19.22
C LEU A 348 -1.51 11.35 -17.95
N THR A 349 -1.38 11.95 -16.77
CA THR A 349 -1.77 11.31 -15.50
C THR A 349 -3.28 11.05 -15.43
N ARG A 350 -4.10 11.96 -15.97
CA ARG A 350 -5.55 11.73 -16.10
C ARG A 350 -5.87 10.60 -17.07
N LEU A 351 -5.23 10.58 -18.25
CA LEU A 351 -5.45 9.55 -19.25
C LEU A 351 -5.12 8.15 -18.70
N LEU A 352 -3.97 8.01 -18.03
CA LEU A 352 -3.54 6.74 -17.45
C LEU A 352 -4.44 6.32 -16.28
N GLY A 353 -4.83 7.26 -15.42
CA GLY A 353 -5.73 6.97 -14.31
C GLY A 353 -7.15 6.62 -14.73
N ALA A 354 -7.66 7.27 -15.79
CA ALA A 354 -8.93 6.89 -16.42
C ALA A 354 -8.90 5.44 -16.90
N LEU A 355 -7.76 4.99 -17.45
CA LEU A 355 -7.51 3.62 -17.91
C LEU A 355 -7.16 2.61 -16.79
N GLY A 356 -7.24 3.03 -15.52
CA GLY A 356 -6.99 2.16 -14.37
C GLY A 356 -5.52 1.81 -14.14
N LEU A 357 -4.59 2.62 -14.64
CA LEU A 357 -3.17 2.48 -14.33
C LEU A 357 -2.81 3.31 -13.10
N GLN A 358 -2.24 2.66 -12.09
CA GLN A 358 -1.78 3.30 -10.87
C GLN A 358 -0.46 4.06 -11.08
N PRO A 359 -0.17 5.08 -10.25
CA PRO A 359 1.10 5.81 -10.23
C PRO A 359 2.35 4.92 -10.36
N SER A 360 2.43 3.85 -9.58
CA SER A 360 3.56 2.91 -9.57
C SER A 360 3.82 2.25 -10.92
N GLN A 361 2.77 2.00 -11.69
CA GLN A 361 2.86 1.35 -13.00
C GLN A 361 3.45 2.27 -14.06
N PHE A 362 3.16 3.58 -14.03
CA PHE A 362 3.60 4.50 -15.09
C PHE A 362 4.78 5.40 -14.70
N PHE A 363 4.97 5.74 -13.41
CA PHE A 363 6.13 6.53 -12.98
C PHE A 363 7.45 5.81 -13.21
N THR A 364 7.45 4.47 -13.10
CA THR A 364 8.62 3.64 -13.43
C THR A 364 9.09 3.84 -14.88
N TYR A 365 8.17 4.07 -15.84
CA TYR A 365 8.53 4.33 -17.23
C TYR A 365 8.91 5.79 -17.46
N LEU A 366 8.19 6.72 -16.82
CA LEU A 366 8.52 8.14 -16.88
C LEU A 366 9.93 8.44 -16.35
N GLY A 367 10.40 7.67 -15.37
CA GLY A 367 11.74 7.77 -14.80
C GLY A 367 12.87 7.22 -15.67
N ARG A 368 12.59 6.53 -16.78
CA ARG A 368 13.64 5.90 -17.59
C ARG A 368 14.39 6.95 -18.41
N THR A 369 15.70 7.01 -18.25
CA THR A 369 16.60 7.86 -19.07
C THR A 369 17.80 7.04 -19.51
N ASP A 370 18.62 7.55 -20.44
CA ASP A 370 19.89 6.89 -20.83
C ASP A 370 20.83 6.69 -19.62
N ASN A 371 20.74 7.57 -18.62
CA ASN A 371 21.48 7.48 -17.37
C ASN A 371 20.78 6.56 -16.33
N HIS A 372 19.48 6.30 -16.49
CA HIS A 372 18.62 5.52 -15.59
C HIS A 372 17.74 4.56 -16.38
N PRO A 373 18.29 3.51 -17.02
CA PRO A 373 17.53 2.66 -17.94
C PRO A 373 16.41 1.86 -17.26
N LEU A 374 16.47 1.72 -15.93
CA LEU A 374 15.45 1.04 -15.11
C LEU A 374 14.43 2.00 -14.49
N GLY A 375 14.57 3.31 -14.70
CA GLY A 375 13.87 4.34 -13.93
C GLY A 375 14.80 5.00 -12.91
N VAL A 376 14.49 6.23 -12.46
CA VAL A 376 15.20 6.88 -11.35
C VAL A 376 15.19 5.93 -10.15
N ILE A 377 16.35 5.56 -9.61
CA ILE A 377 16.42 4.84 -8.33
C ILE A 377 15.93 5.81 -7.25
N GLY A 378 14.65 5.66 -6.88
CA GLY A 378 14.06 6.38 -5.76
C GLY A 378 14.74 6.01 -4.44
N LEU A 379 14.58 6.87 -3.44
CA LEU A 379 14.99 6.60 -2.06
C LEU A 379 14.42 5.25 -1.61
N ARG A 380 13.16 4.96 -1.94
CA ARG A 380 12.50 3.70 -1.58
C ARG A 380 13.19 2.49 -2.19
N ALA A 381 13.60 2.56 -3.46
CA ALA A 381 14.30 1.45 -4.12
C ALA A 381 15.67 1.18 -3.48
N ALA A 382 16.44 2.23 -3.19
CA ALA A 382 17.71 2.11 -2.46
C ALA A 382 17.51 1.55 -1.04
N TYR A 383 16.49 2.01 -0.33
CA TYR A 383 16.13 1.53 1.00
C TYR A 383 15.76 0.05 1.00
N VAL A 384 14.95 -0.41 0.05
CA VAL A 384 14.60 -1.83 -0.10
C VAL A 384 15.86 -2.67 -0.35
N LYS A 385 16.76 -2.21 -1.24
CA LYS A 385 18.02 -2.89 -1.52
C LYS A 385 18.92 -3.02 -0.29
N LEU A 386 18.98 -1.98 0.55
CA LEU A 386 19.74 -1.98 1.80
C LEU A 386 19.08 -2.85 2.89
N SER A 387 17.76 -2.75 3.07
CA SER A 387 17.03 -3.50 4.10
C SER A 387 17.00 -5.02 3.86
N GLN A 388 17.21 -5.43 2.60
CA GLN A 388 17.32 -6.82 2.19
C GLN A 388 18.77 -7.26 1.94
N PHE A 389 19.75 -6.44 2.30
CA PHE A 389 21.15 -6.74 2.05
C PHE A 389 21.58 -8.00 2.82
N ALA A 390 21.97 -9.03 2.07
CA ALA A 390 22.67 -10.20 2.57
C ALA A 390 24.11 -10.17 2.04
N PRO A 391 25.14 -10.30 2.90
CA PRO A 391 26.53 -10.34 2.46
C PRO A 391 26.73 -11.44 1.39
N SER A 392 27.05 -11.05 0.17
CA SER A 392 27.28 -11.96 -0.95
C SER A 392 28.41 -11.41 -1.80
N ILE A 393 29.23 -12.30 -2.36
CA ILE A 393 30.37 -11.97 -3.22
C ILE A 393 29.93 -11.22 -4.50
N ARG A 394 28.64 -11.25 -4.85
CA ARG A 394 28.10 -10.66 -6.09
C ARG A 394 27.43 -9.29 -5.92
N TYR A 395 27.20 -8.81 -4.70
CA TYR A 395 26.49 -7.54 -4.48
C TYR A 395 27.41 -6.47 -3.88
N PRO A 396 27.34 -5.21 -4.36
CA PRO A 396 28.05 -4.10 -3.74
C PRO A 396 27.65 -3.99 -2.27
N GLY A 397 28.63 -3.74 -1.39
CA GLY A 397 28.36 -3.56 0.04
C GLY A 397 27.44 -2.36 0.31
N PRO A 398 26.87 -2.23 1.53
CA PRO A 398 25.88 -1.19 1.86
C PRO A 398 26.35 0.23 1.52
N MET A 399 27.63 0.54 1.74
CA MET A 399 28.23 1.82 1.37
C MET A 399 28.18 2.09 -0.14
N ALA A 400 28.46 1.08 -0.97
CA ALA A 400 28.45 1.23 -2.42
C ALA A 400 27.04 1.46 -2.97
N VAL A 401 25.99 0.92 -2.33
CA VAL A 401 24.60 1.28 -2.66
C VAL A 401 24.31 2.76 -2.35
N CYS A 402 24.79 3.25 -1.20
CA CYS A 402 24.61 4.66 -0.83
C CYS A 402 25.38 5.60 -1.79
N GLN A 403 26.62 5.26 -2.14
CA GLN A 403 27.44 6.01 -3.10
C GLN A 403 26.83 6.00 -4.50
N GLN A 404 26.30 4.85 -4.94
CA GLN A 404 25.59 4.74 -6.21
C GLN A 404 24.40 5.69 -6.24
N PHE A 405 23.56 5.69 -5.18
CA PHE A 405 22.42 6.60 -5.07
C PHE A 405 22.85 8.08 -5.14
N GLU A 406 23.93 8.46 -4.45
CA GLU A 406 24.43 9.84 -4.47
C GLU A 406 24.88 10.30 -5.87
N LEU A 407 25.55 9.42 -6.63
CA LEU A 407 26.04 9.70 -7.99
C LEU A 407 24.93 9.78 -9.02
N GLU A 408 23.87 9.00 -8.82
CA GLU A 408 22.77 8.82 -9.76
C GLU A 408 21.79 10.01 -9.77
N VAL A 409 21.72 10.81 -8.70
CA VAL A 409 20.77 11.92 -8.60
C VAL A 409 21.43 13.30 -8.66
N GLN A 410 22.04 13.57 -9.82
CA GLN A 410 22.60 14.89 -10.15
C GLN A 410 21.55 16.01 -10.04
N ASP A 411 21.98 17.22 -9.68
CA ASP A 411 21.14 18.43 -9.56
C ASP A 411 19.99 18.34 -8.52
N LYS A 412 20.01 17.38 -7.59
CA LYS A 412 19.09 17.35 -6.45
C LYS A 412 19.44 18.49 -5.47
N PRO A 413 18.44 19.26 -4.97
CA PRO A 413 18.65 20.20 -3.89
C PRO A 413 19.40 19.56 -2.72
N THR A 414 20.47 20.21 -2.26
CA THR A 414 21.36 19.68 -1.21
C THR A 414 20.61 19.32 0.08
N SER A 415 19.53 20.05 0.40
CA SER A 415 18.69 19.74 1.55
C SER A 415 18.01 18.37 1.43
N ILE A 416 17.43 18.08 0.28
CA ILE A 416 16.75 16.80 0.01
C ILE A 416 17.77 15.67 -0.04
N LEU A 417 18.88 15.85 -0.78
CA LEU A 417 19.92 14.82 -0.86
C LEU A 417 20.45 14.45 0.53
N ARG A 418 20.76 15.45 1.36
CA ARG A 418 21.31 15.22 2.70
C ARG A 418 20.35 14.45 3.61
N GLU A 419 19.05 14.74 3.55
CA GLU A 419 18.03 13.99 4.30
C GLU A 419 17.91 12.55 3.82
N GLN A 420 17.89 12.33 2.50
CA GLN A 420 17.88 11.00 1.90
C GLN A 420 19.14 10.19 2.27
N MET A 421 20.31 10.83 2.26
CA MET A 421 21.56 10.19 2.69
C MET A 421 21.58 9.89 4.19
N PHE A 422 21.00 10.75 5.03
CA PHE A 422 20.83 10.45 6.46
C PHE A 422 19.99 9.18 6.69
N ILE A 423 18.90 9.01 5.93
CA ILE A 423 18.06 7.81 5.97
C ILE A 423 18.88 6.58 5.55
N LEU A 424 19.54 6.63 4.39
CA LEU A 424 20.28 5.51 3.83
C LEU A 424 21.49 5.12 4.69
N TYR A 425 22.26 6.10 5.19
CA TYR A 425 23.41 5.85 6.07
C TYR A 425 23.00 5.31 7.44
N THR A 426 21.86 5.76 7.99
CA THR A 426 21.32 5.18 9.22
C THR A 426 20.93 3.73 9.00
N LEU A 427 20.22 3.42 7.91
CA LEU A 427 19.82 2.06 7.59
C LEU A 427 21.03 1.14 7.34
N ALA A 428 22.03 1.64 6.60
CA ALA A 428 23.23 0.88 6.27
C ALA A 428 24.21 0.73 7.45
N GLY A 429 24.08 1.54 8.51
CA GLY A 429 25.00 1.54 9.65
C GLY A 429 26.41 2.04 9.30
N VAL A 430 26.52 2.95 8.33
CA VAL A 430 27.82 3.40 7.78
C VAL A 430 28.14 4.88 8.01
N GLY A 431 27.23 5.62 8.64
CA GLY A 431 27.41 7.05 8.90
C GLY A 431 28.37 7.35 10.05
N ASP A 432 29.17 8.41 9.90
CA ASP A 432 30.03 8.94 10.97
C ASP A 432 29.19 9.53 12.12
N PRO A 433 29.32 9.05 13.38
CA PRO A 433 28.38 9.40 14.45
C PRO A 433 28.23 10.91 14.74
N PRO A 434 29.30 11.72 14.82
CA PRO A 434 29.17 13.18 14.98
C PRO A 434 28.43 13.85 13.83
N THR A 435 28.62 13.37 12.60
CA THR A 435 27.93 13.89 11.41
C THR A 435 26.46 13.49 11.43
N MET A 436 26.17 12.21 11.70
CA MET A 436 24.81 11.69 11.81
C MET A 436 24.01 12.36 12.94
N ARG A 437 24.64 12.70 14.07
CA ARG A 437 24.00 13.45 15.16
C ARG A 437 23.55 14.84 14.73
N ARG A 438 24.42 15.58 14.02
CA ARG A 438 24.10 16.91 13.47
C ARG A 438 23.00 16.82 12.41
N ASP A 439 23.03 15.79 11.58
CA ASP A 439 22.01 15.55 10.57
C ASP A 439 20.67 15.19 11.22
N ALA A 440 20.67 14.37 12.27
CA ALA A 440 19.46 14.04 13.03
C ALA A 440 18.80 15.29 13.62
N ASP A 441 19.55 16.20 14.25
CA ASP A 441 18.98 17.42 14.82
C ASP A 441 18.37 18.33 13.74
N ARG A 442 19.01 18.41 12.58
CA ARG A 442 18.49 19.15 11.43
C ARG A 442 17.22 18.52 10.86
N VAL A 443 17.23 17.20 10.63
CA VAL A 443 16.07 16.47 10.08
C VAL A 443 14.90 16.55 11.05
N PHE A 444 15.13 16.42 12.35
CA PHE A 444 14.12 16.67 13.37
C PHE A 444 13.53 18.08 13.26
N ALA A 445 14.36 19.12 13.17
CA ALA A 445 13.87 20.49 13.03
C ALA A 445 13.01 20.70 11.77
N LEU A 446 13.36 20.05 10.65
CA LEU A 446 12.58 20.10 9.41
C LEU A 446 11.23 19.40 9.56
N LEU A 447 11.21 18.20 10.15
CA LEU A 447 9.96 17.45 10.38
C LEU A 447 9.00 18.22 11.28
N MET A 448 9.51 18.91 12.31
CA MET A 448 8.69 19.72 13.22
C MET A 448 8.11 21.01 12.58
N GLN A 449 8.60 21.40 11.41
CA GLN A 449 8.12 22.57 10.66
C GLN A 449 7.12 22.21 9.55
N SER A 450 6.93 20.92 9.26
CA SER A 450 6.11 20.44 8.15
C SER A 450 4.93 19.64 8.65
N ASP A 451 3.72 20.07 8.30
CA ASP A 451 2.49 19.27 8.48
C ASP A 451 2.25 18.28 7.32
N LEU A 452 3.16 18.23 6.33
CA LEU A 452 3.04 17.41 5.13
C LEU A 452 4.13 16.35 5.11
N TRP A 453 3.89 15.24 5.81
CA TRP A 453 4.80 14.10 5.77
C TRP A 453 4.44 13.17 4.62
N LYS A 454 5.45 12.88 3.79
CA LYS A 454 5.40 11.91 2.71
C LYS A 454 6.32 10.74 3.08
N ILE A 455 6.53 9.81 2.15
CA ILE A 455 7.32 8.61 2.44
C ILE A 455 8.73 8.94 2.94
N MET A 456 9.38 9.98 2.40
CA MET A 456 10.70 10.43 2.85
C MET A 456 10.69 10.85 4.31
N GLU A 457 9.73 11.67 4.73
CA GLU A 457 9.59 12.13 6.11
C GLU A 457 9.29 10.95 7.06
N LEU A 458 8.47 9.99 6.65
CA LEU A 458 8.18 8.79 7.45
C LEU A 458 9.42 7.89 7.60
N MET A 459 10.20 7.71 6.54
CA MET A 459 11.49 7.01 6.61
C MET A 459 12.52 7.78 7.45
N ALA A 460 12.47 9.11 7.44
CA ALA A 460 13.28 9.96 8.32
C ALA A 460 12.92 9.76 9.79
N VAL A 461 11.63 9.68 10.15
CA VAL A 461 11.18 9.32 11.51
C VAL A 461 11.77 7.98 11.95
N GLN A 462 11.74 6.98 11.07
CA GLN A 462 12.36 5.68 11.36
C GLN A 462 13.85 5.80 11.68
N ALA A 463 14.59 6.54 10.85
CA ALA A 463 16.02 6.77 11.05
C ALA A 463 16.30 7.54 12.35
N LEU A 464 15.54 8.60 12.62
CA LEU A 464 15.65 9.43 13.82
C LEU A 464 15.45 8.65 15.12
N GLY A 465 14.66 7.57 15.09
CA GLY A 465 14.42 6.72 16.26
C GLY A 465 15.70 6.16 16.91
N SER A 466 16.79 6.06 16.16
CA SER A 466 18.11 5.65 16.68
C SER A 466 18.97 6.81 17.18
N TRP A 467 18.66 8.05 16.78
CA TRP A 467 19.54 9.20 17.02
C TRP A 467 19.00 10.18 18.06
N LEU A 468 17.70 10.44 18.15
CA LEU A 468 17.16 11.52 18.99
C LEU A 468 17.31 11.31 20.49
N THR A 469 17.25 12.36 21.30
CA THR A 469 17.14 12.24 22.78
C THR A 469 15.67 12.01 23.20
N PRO A 470 15.40 11.54 24.42
CA PRO A 470 14.01 11.36 24.91
C PRO A 470 13.17 12.63 24.75
N ALA A 471 13.72 13.80 25.13
CA ALA A 471 13.08 15.10 25.00
C ALA A 471 12.75 15.50 23.54
N GLN A 472 13.50 15.01 22.55
CA GLN A 472 13.20 15.22 21.14
C GLN A 472 12.19 14.19 20.60
N MET A 473 12.16 12.97 21.16
CA MET A 473 11.28 11.90 20.71
C MET A 473 9.81 12.18 21.01
N ILE A 474 9.49 12.71 22.20
CA ILE A 474 8.11 13.06 22.58
C ILE A 474 7.44 13.96 21.53
N PRO A 475 7.97 15.16 21.22
CA PRO A 475 7.33 16.05 20.26
C PRO A 475 7.31 15.44 18.85
N LEU A 476 8.32 14.65 18.45
CA LEU A 476 8.32 13.98 17.14
C LEU A 476 7.12 13.04 16.99
N PHE A 477 6.91 12.13 17.94
CA PHE A 477 5.83 11.13 17.85
C PHE A 477 4.45 11.74 18.08
N GLN A 478 4.33 12.77 18.93
CA GLN A 478 3.08 13.53 19.09
C GLN A 478 2.71 14.29 17.81
N HIS A 479 3.69 14.91 17.16
CA HIS A 479 3.47 15.60 15.89
C HIS A 479 3.10 14.63 14.77
N GLY A 480 3.85 13.54 14.64
CA GLY A 480 3.56 12.50 13.64
C GLY A 480 2.21 11.85 13.83
N ARG A 481 1.81 11.54 15.07
CA ARG A 481 0.46 11.06 15.38
C ARG A 481 -0.60 12.01 14.84
N ARG A 482 -0.48 13.32 15.12
CA ARG A 482 -1.43 14.33 14.63
C ARG A 482 -1.54 14.34 13.12
N ILE A 483 -0.41 14.20 12.41
CA ILE A 483 -0.37 14.15 10.95
C ILE A 483 -1.06 12.89 10.43
N LEU A 484 -0.79 11.73 11.04
CA LEU A 484 -1.40 10.46 10.67
C LEU A 484 -2.91 10.45 10.90
N ASP A 485 -3.37 10.97 12.05
CA ASP A 485 -4.79 11.10 12.40
C ASP A 485 -5.53 12.01 11.41
N ASN A 486 -4.87 13.07 10.92
CA ASN A 486 -5.42 14.01 9.94
C ASN A 486 -5.30 13.53 8.48
N SER A 487 -4.55 12.46 8.22
CA SER A 487 -4.30 11.91 6.88
C SER A 487 -4.61 10.41 6.82
N PRO A 488 -5.87 9.99 7.08
CA PRO A 488 -6.28 8.59 7.12
C PRO A 488 -5.97 7.83 5.82
N GLN A 489 -5.99 8.51 4.68
CA GLN A 489 -5.68 7.99 3.34
C GLN A 489 -4.20 7.65 3.11
N PHE A 490 -3.30 8.05 4.01
CA PHE A 490 -1.86 7.79 3.88
C PHE A 490 -1.50 6.47 4.56
N LEU A 491 -1.99 5.34 4.04
CA LEU A 491 -1.70 4.00 4.57
C LEU A 491 -0.27 3.55 4.27
N LEU A 492 0.23 3.86 3.06
CA LEU A 492 1.56 3.50 2.61
C LEU A 492 2.63 4.33 3.34
N GLY A 493 3.51 3.65 4.08
CA GLY A 493 4.64 4.27 4.80
C GLY A 493 4.42 4.46 6.30
N ARG A 494 3.20 4.26 6.83
CA ARG A 494 2.94 4.34 8.29
C ARG A 494 3.80 3.38 9.10
N GLY A 495 4.13 2.22 8.52
CA GLY A 495 5.05 1.25 9.14
C GLY A 495 6.38 1.88 9.56
N HIS A 496 6.92 2.84 8.77
CA HIS A 496 8.17 3.52 9.11
C HIS A 496 8.05 4.37 10.39
N PHE A 497 6.90 5.02 10.62
CA PHE A 497 6.64 5.77 11.85
C PHE A 497 6.64 4.85 13.07
N PHE A 498 5.91 3.73 13.00
CA PHE A 498 5.82 2.76 14.09
C PHE A 498 7.13 1.99 14.31
N ASP A 499 7.88 1.69 13.25
CA ASP A 499 9.23 1.13 13.35
C ASP A 499 10.20 2.07 14.06
N GLY A 500 10.13 3.37 13.76
CA GLY A 500 10.90 4.39 14.47
C GLY A 500 10.59 4.37 15.96
N LEU A 501 9.31 4.32 16.30
CA LEU A 501 8.82 4.24 17.68
C LEU A 501 9.29 2.96 18.39
N ASN A 502 9.18 1.81 17.74
CA ASN A 502 9.68 0.52 18.24
C ASN A 502 11.16 0.59 18.62
N ARG A 503 11.99 1.13 17.72
CA ARG A 503 13.44 1.29 17.96
C ARG A 503 13.73 2.25 19.11
N SER A 504 12.97 3.34 19.21
CA SER A 504 13.08 4.30 20.31
C SER A 504 12.77 3.66 21.66
N LEU A 505 11.67 2.89 21.75
CA LEU A 505 11.28 2.18 22.98
C LEU A 505 12.35 1.21 23.47
N VAL A 506 12.87 0.35 22.59
CA VAL A 506 13.92 -0.61 22.95
C VAL A 506 15.18 0.12 23.44
N ARG A 507 15.57 1.20 22.76
CA ARG A 507 16.76 1.98 23.13
C ARG A 507 16.59 2.70 24.46
N LEU A 508 15.40 3.24 24.73
CA LEU A 508 15.06 3.91 26.00
C LEU A 508 15.14 2.94 27.17
N VAL A 509 14.56 1.74 27.05
CA VAL A 509 14.62 0.72 28.11
C VAL A 509 16.05 0.24 28.37
N LYS A 510 16.90 0.21 27.34
CA LYS A 510 18.33 -0.12 27.48
C LYS A 510 19.16 1.02 28.07
N ALA A 511 18.64 2.25 28.10
CA ALA A 511 19.33 3.38 28.68
C ALA A 511 19.16 3.37 30.21
N ASP A 512 20.19 3.76 30.95
CA ASP A 512 20.20 3.78 32.42
C ASP A 512 19.45 4.99 33.02
N ASN A 513 18.46 5.55 32.31
CA ASN A 513 17.65 6.67 32.75
C ASN A 513 16.16 6.30 32.77
N LYS A 514 15.71 5.79 33.90
CA LYS A 514 14.32 5.34 34.09
C LYS A 514 13.31 6.47 34.16
N GLU A 515 13.71 7.67 34.59
CA GLU A 515 12.80 8.81 34.73
C GLU A 515 12.36 9.33 33.36
N ASP A 516 13.32 9.59 32.47
CA ASP A 516 13.03 9.97 31.07
C ASP A 516 12.22 8.90 30.34
N ALA A 517 12.52 7.62 30.60
CA ALA A 517 11.79 6.51 30.02
C ALA A 517 10.33 6.47 30.52
N HIS A 518 10.11 6.66 31.81
CA HIS A 518 8.78 6.73 32.40
C HIS A 518 7.95 7.88 31.80
N GLU A 519 8.52 9.10 31.75
CA GLU A 519 7.84 10.25 31.16
C GLU A 519 7.49 10.01 29.69
N PHE A 520 8.43 9.47 28.90
CA PHE A 520 8.19 9.13 27.50
C PHE A 520 7.04 8.13 27.32
N LEU A 521 7.00 7.06 28.15
CA LEU A 521 5.98 6.01 28.06
C LEU A 521 4.58 6.51 28.38
N GLN A 522 4.44 7.45 29.32
CA GLN A 522 3.15 8.08 29.64
C GLN A 522 2.57 8.87 28.45
N GLN A 523 3.42 9.46 27.60
CA GLN A 523 2.98 10.21 26.42
C GLN A 523 2.48 9.31 25.27
N LEU A 524 2.58 7.99 25.42
CA LEU A 524 2.23 6.99 24.41
C LEU A 524 0.98 6.17 24.74
N ASP A 525 0.21 6.57 25.75
CA ASP A 525 -1.05 5.95 26.18
C ASP A 525 -2.10 5.82 25.07
N TRP A 526 -1.96 6.59 24.00
CA TRP A 526 -2.81 6.57 22.81
C TRP A 526 -2.57 5.38 21.87
N LEU A 527 -1.40 4.73 21.92
CA LEU A 527 -1.05 3.62 21.04
C LEU A 527 -2.12 2.50 21.00
N PRO A 528 -2.58 1.96 22.15
CA PRO A 528 -3.59 0.90 22.17
C PRO A 528 -5.00 1.36 21.79
N HIS A 529 -5.22 2.68 21.63
CA HIS A 529 -6.53 3.27 21.37
C HIS A 529 -6.70 3.79 19.93
N GLY A 530 -5.62 3.79 19.13
CA GLY A 530 -5.64 4.22 17.74
C GLY A 530 -6.19 3.15 16.77
N GLN A 531 -6.68 3.60 15.62
CA GLN A 531 -7.07 2.72 14.51
C GLN A 531 -5.83 2.37 13.67
N ASN A 532 -4.99 1.49 14.20
CA ASN A 532 -3.67 1.19 13.61
C ASN A 532 -3.62 -0.23 13.06
N ALA A 533 -4.17 -0.43 11.86
CA ALA A 533 -4.17 -1.72 11.17
C ALA A 533 -2.86 -1.94 10.37
N SER A 534 -1.75 -2.18 11.06
CA SER A 534 -0.48 -2.59 10.42
C SER A 534 0.36 -3.43 11.37
N PRO A 535 1.14 -4.41 10.86
CA PRO A 535 2.06 -5.21 11.67
C PRO A 535 2.98 -4.38 12.58
N GLU A 536 3.58 -3.31 12.04
CA GLU A 536 4.54 -2.47 12.76
C GLU A 536 3.87 -1.71 13.91
N ALA A 537 2.63 -1.26 13.72
CA ALA A 537 1.86 -0.61 14.79
C ALA A 537 1.52 -1.58 15.92
N TRP A 538 1.21 -2.83 15.59
CA TRP A 538 0.94 -3.85 16.59
C TRP A 538 2.20 -4.23 17.35
N THR A 539 3.34 -4.34 16.65
CA THR A 539 4.64 -4.43 17.30
C THR A 539 4.89 -3.22 18.20
N ALA A 540 4.50 -2.00 17.81
CA ALA A 540 4.63 -0.80 18.66
C ALA A 540 3.78 -0.87 19.94
N ILE A 541 2.54 -1.35 19.85
CA ILE A 541 1.67 -1.59 21.02
C ILE A 541 2.32 -2.61 21.96
N GLY A 542 2.78 -3.74 21.43
CA GLY A 542 3.47 -4.77 22.22
C GLY A 542 4.76 -4.26 22.87
N SER A 543 5.57 -3.51 22.12
CA SER A 543 6.81 -2.88 22.61
C SER A 543 6.53 -1.89 23.73
N TRP A 544 5.46 -1.10 23.62
CA TRP A 544 5.07 -0.15 24.66
C TRP A 544 4.64 -0.85 25.96
N LEU A 545 3.84 -1.94 25.86
CA LEU A 545 3.45 -2.74 27.02
C LEU A 545 4.66 -3.42 27.70
N LEU A 546 5.62 -3.94 26.92
CA LEU A 546 6.86 -4.49 27.44
C LEU A 546 7.72 -3.43 28.12
N ALA A 547 7.81 -2.23 27.54
CA ALA A 547 8.54 -1.12 28.10
C ALA A 547 7.96 -0.67 29.44
N LEU A 548 6.63 -0.50 29.54
CA LEU A 548 5.94 -0.20 30.81
C LEU A 548 6.23 -1.26 31.88
N MET A 549 6.16 -2.53 31.52
CA MET A 549 6.47 -3.63 32.44
C MET A 549 7.91 -3.54 32.98
N LEU A 550 8.89 -3.23 32.11
CA LEU A 550 10.31 -3.24 32.48
C LEU A 550 10.77 -1.98 33.21
N VAL A 551 10.23 -0.81 32.83
CA VAL A 551 10.61 0.49 33.42
C VAL A 551 9.88 0.71 34.74
N ASP A 552 8.56 0.49 34.75
CA ASP A 552 7.69 0.85 35.88
C ASP A 552 7.41 -0.32 36.82
N GLY A 553 7.77 -1.55 36.43
CA GLY A 553 7.43 -2.76 37.18
C GLY A 553 5.93 -3.03 37.23
N ASP A 554 5.16 -2.51 36.27
CA ASP A 554 3.70 -2.57 36.28
C ASP A 554 3.18 -3.99 35.99
N ALA A 555 2.64 -4.63 37.04
CA ALA A 555 2.00 -5.94 36.95
C ALA A 555 0.76 -5.93 36.01
N LYS A 556 0.08 -4.79 35.89
CA LYS A 556 -1.03 -4.62 34.95
C LYS A 556 -0.51 -4.62 33.51
N ALA A 557 0.55 -3.87 33.21
CA ALA A 557 1.19 -3.90 31.89
C ALA A 557 1.65 -5.32 31.49
N ALA A 558 2.17 -6.12 32.43
CA ALA A 558 2.50 -7.52 32.17
C ALA A 558 1.25 -8.36 31.81
N ALA A 559 0.14 -8.17 32.51
CA ALA A 559 -1.11 -8.86 32.22
C ALA A 559 -1.69 -8.42 30.86
N ASP A 560 -1.71 -7.13 30.59
CA ASP A 560 -2.19 -6.52 29.34
C ASP A 560 -1.34 -6.99 28.15
N CYS A 561 -0.02 -7.10 28.32
CA CYS A 561 0.88 -7.66 27.31
C CYS A 561 0.54 -9.12 26.98
N ARG A 562 0.27 -9.96 28.00
CA ARG A 562 -0.14 -11.35 27.77
C ARG A 562 -1.48 -11.45 27.05
N VAL A 563 -2.44 -10.58 27.38
CA VAL A 563 -3.72 -10.49 26.66
C VAL A 563 -3.47 -10.08 25.21
N PHE A 564 -2.65 -9.06 24.98
CA PHE A 564 -2.26 -8.60 23.65
C PHE A 564 -1.62 -9.72 22.82
N LEU A 565 -0.63 -10.45 23.36
CA LEU A 565 0.02 -11.57 22.66
C LEU A 565 -0.98 -12.67 22.31
N LYS A 566 -1.91 -13.01 23.22
CA LYS A 566 -2.97 -14.00 22.95
C LYS A 566 -3.90 -13.56 21.82
N ARG A 567 -4.32 -12.28 21.80
CA ARG A 567 -5.14 -11.72 20.72
C ARG A 567 -4.38 -11.74 19.40
N THR A 568 -3.15 -11.25 19.41
CA THR A 568 -2.25 -11.21 18.24
C THR A 568 -2.08 -12.59 17.59
N ARG A 569 -1.91 -13.66 18.39
CA ARG A 569 -1.89 -15.04 17.86
C ARG A 569 -3.21 -15.46 17.25
N ARG A 570 -4.32 -15.14 17.92
CA ARG A 570 -5.66 -15.52 17.47
C ARG A 570 -6.00 -14.90 16.12
N VAL A 571 -5.61 -13.65 15.92
CA VAL A 571 -5.87 -12.93 14.68
C VAL A 571 -4.83 -13.19 13.58
N GLY A 572 -3.79 -13.99 13.86
CA GLY A 572 -2.85 -14.45 12.83
C GLY A 572 -1.59 -13.62 12.62
N HIS A 573 -1.37 -12.54 13.38
CA HIS A 573 -0.18 -11.69 13.23
C HIS A 573 1.04 -12.24 13.99
N LEU A 574 1.45 -13.45 13.62
CA LEU A 574 2.61 -14.11 14.21
C LEU A 574 3.92 -13.35 13.93
N ASP A 575 3.97 -12.63 12.81
CA ASP A 575 5.03 -11.73 12.42
C ASP A 575 5.29 -10.61 13.43
N ALA A 576 4.23 -10.01 13.99
CA ALA A 576 4.35 -8.99 15.02
C ALA A 576 4.97 -9.57 16.30
N ILE A 577 4.60 -10.81 16.67
CA ILE A 577 5.14 -11.51 17.85
C ILE A 577 6.60 -11.88 17.65
N ASP A 578 6.96 -12.38 16.48
CA ASP A 578 8.33 -12.78 16.20
C ASP A 578 9.26 -11.56 16.06
N THR A 579 8.74 -10.45 15.54
CA THR A 579 9.43 -9.15 15.59
C THR A 579 9.64 -8.67 17.03
N LEU A 580 8.62 -8.79 17.91
CA LEU A 580 8.76 -8.48 19.34
C LEU A 580 9.84 -9.36 20.00
N LYS A 581 9.83 -10.67 19.74
CA LYS A 581 10.86 -11.59 20.23
C LYS A 581 12.26 -11.17 19.80
N GLN A 582 12.43 -10.77 18.54
CA GLN A 582 13.71 -10.31 18.01
C GLN A 582 14.17 -9.01 18.69
N LEU A 583 13.29 -8.00 18.76
CA LEU A 583 13.63 -6.68 19.27
C LEU A 583 13.92 -6.67 20.78
N TRP A 584 13.17 -7.47 21.54
CA TRP A 584 13.22 -7.52 23.01
C TRP A 584 14.02 -8.70 23.56
N SER A 585 14.70 -9.44 22.68
CA SER A 585 15.59 -10.54 23.07
C SER A 585 16.63 -10.08 24.09
N GLY A 586 16.75 -10.83 25.18
CA GLY A 586 17.67 -10.53 26.29
C GLY A 586 17.16 -9.48 27.28
N LEU A 587 16.04 -8.82 27.03
CA LEU A 587 15.38 -7.92 27.99
C LEU A 587 14.21 -8.58 28.73
N VAL A 588 13.59 -9.58 28.11
CA VAL A 588 12.54 -10.41 28.72
C VAL A 588 12.85 -11.90 28.56
N PRO A 589 12.36 -12.77 29.47
CA PRO A 589 12.51 -14.21 29.33
C PRO A 589 11.94 -14.73 28.00
N THR A 590 12.61 -15.69 27.37
CA THR A 590 12.21 -16.23 26.05
C THR A 590 10.82 -16.87 26.08
N ASP A 591 10.44 -17.49 27.19
CA ASP A 591 9.14 -18.12 27.43
C ASP A 591 8.01 -17.10 27.64
N PHE A 592 8.32 -15.81 27.80
CA PHE A 592 7.31 -14.76 27.90
C PHE A 592 6.43 -14.69 26.63
N PHE A 593 7.03 -14.96 25.47
CA PHE A 593 6.36 -14.98 24.17
C PHE A 593 5.83 -16.36 23.76
N ALA A 594 5.72 -17.31 24.71
CA ALA A 594 5.08 -18.61 24.47
C ALA A 594 3.55 -18.50 24.37
#